data_AF-A0A2V7PH33-F1
#
_entry.id   AF-A0A2V7PH33-F1
#
_cell.length_a   1.000
_cell.length_b   1.000
_cell.length_c   1.000
_cell.angle_alpha   90.00
_cell.angle_beta   90.00
_cell.angle_gamma   90.00
#
_symmetry.space_group_name_H-M   'P 1'
#
loop_
_entity.id
_entity.type
_entity.pdbx_description
1 polymer ?
#
loop_
_entity_poly.entity_id
_entity_poly.type
_entity_poly.pdbx_seq_one_letter_code
_entity_poly.pdbx_strand_id
1 'polypeptide(L)'
;MITLLLALVTLQDTTIVIHPDSSSATLEARALPRVVSEEVIRFYNAAGTTRLVGRTRLPRGNEWRGNVAVRNGPVLVAGRVQGTLVVINGDLLFDRGGGAEVTGDVIVVGGTVNDTAKARIGGEVRQYREPLLYRLHKEGDEIVYAPNLRRRLWNPGAHVSWGTADSRSSLTIATGGTFNRVEGLPLVFGPLVDWRLERNFRLRVDALGVFRSAGDLSDKRSDLGYMFRSELRAGEVRPVGVGLRAFDVVSPVEDWGLHNAEVGWSAFIFGRDYRDYYLNKGWAARVFAQPERQIALSLELRREWQTGVGTQDPWTVFRNSEPWRPNPPIDEGHFTTLALGAALDTRNDPEEPSSGWLVRTTFEHSGSKDVVPHSGVPATVRDSIPTDGSYGFGRMFFDLRHYARISPSGRVNVRLIAGGWAGGDPLPLQRRLSLGGPDPMPGHPFRASSCNTAFTDPALPPHWSRRATASSRSRRSIAAT
;
A
#
# COMPACT_ATOMS: atom_id res chain seq x y z
N MET A 1 -1.11 12.79 40.43
CA MET A 1 -1.78 11.47 40.39
C MET A 1 -2.70 11.43 39.18
N ILE A 2 -2.31 10.67 38.16
CA ILE A 2 -3.13 9.86 37.25
C ILE A 2 -2.09 9.29 36.28
N THR A 3 -1.71 8.06 36.56
CA THR A 3 -0.72 7.27 35.84
C THR A 3 -1.51 6.43 34.85
N LEU A 4 -1.33 6.63 33.55
CA LEU A 4 -1.90 5.72 32.54
C LEU A 4 -0.76 5.13 31.71
N LEU A 5 -0.51 3.84 31.95
CA LEU A 5 0.40 3.00 31.18
C LEU A 5 -0.10 2.90 29.73
N LEU A 6 0.71 3.34 28.77
CA LEU A 6 0.51 3.10 27.34
C LEU A 6 1.23 1.82 26.94
N ALA A 7 0.44 0.79 26.59
CA ALA A 7 0.93 -0.46 26.04
C ALA A 7 1.48 -0.23 24.62
N LEU A 8 2.74 -0.62 24.40
CA LEU A 8 3.33 -0.73 23.06
C LEU A 8 2.70 -1.90 22.31
N VAL A 9 1.91 -1.58 21.28
CA VAL A 9 1.61 -2.52 20.19
C VAL A 9 2.44 -2.08 18.98
N THR A 10 3.37 -2.94 18.58
CA THR A 10 4.20 -2.81 17.38
C THR A 10 3.53 -3.55 16.24
N LEU A 11 2.78 -2.82 15.42
CA LEU A 11 2.48 -3.19 14.03
C LEU A 11 2.60 -1.89 13.25
N GLN A 12 3.74 -1.73 12.57
CA GLN A 12 4.07 -0.56 11.79
C GLN A 12 3.73 -0.84 10.33
N ASP A 13 2.53 -0.49 9.90
CA ASP A 13 2.35 -0.01 8.54
C ASP A 13 2.64 1.49 8.59
N THR A 14 3.89 1.85 8.34
CA THR A 14 4.28 3.25 8.14
C THR A 14 3.47 3.79 6.98
N THR A 15 2.48 4.65 7.26
CA THR A 15 1.84 5.52 6.26
C THR A 15 2.88 6.53 5.79
N ILE A 16 3.78 6.06 4.93
CA ILE A 16 4.62 6.91 4.12
C ILE A 16 3.69 7.51 3.06
N VAL A 17 3.64 8.84 2.94
CA VAL A 17 2.90 9.55 1.86
C VAL A 17 3.64 9.38 0.53
N ILE A 18 3.99 8.16 0.16
CA ILE A 18 4.20 7.80 -1.24
C ILE A 18 2.81 7.37 -1.69
N HIS A 19 2.38 7.70 -2.90
CA HIS A 19 1.33 6.92 -3.54
C HIS A 19 1.89 5.49 -3.63
N PRO A 20 1.58 4.58 -2.69
CA PRO A 20 2.42 3.41 -2.38
C PRO A 20 2.45 2.40 -3.54
N ASP A 21 1.59 2.62 -4.52
CA ASP A 21 1.25 1.68 -5.55
C ASP A 21 2.06 1.89 -6.83
N SER A 22 3.01 2.83 -6.91
CA SER A 22 4.02 2.78 -8.00
C SER A 22 5.02 1.65 -7.72
N SER A 23 4.56 0.42 -8.04
CA SER A 23 5.32 -0.82 -8.17
C SER A 23 6.17 -1.21 -6.96
N SER A 24 5.54 -1.34 -5.79
CA SER A 24 6.13 -2.17 -4.73
C SER A 24 5.85 -3.63 -5.03
N ALA A 25 6.86 -4.39 -5.47
CA ALA A 25 6.89 -5.83 -5.24
C ALA A 25 6.93 -6.03 -3.72
N THR A 26 5.75 -6.16 -3.11
CA THR A 26 5.66 -6.49 -1.68
C THR A 26 6.02 -7.97 -1.55
N LEU A 27 7.08 -8.27 -0.80
CA LEU A 27 7.42 -9.64 -0.45
C LEU A 27 6.27 -10.21 0.38
N GLU A 28 5.41 -11.02 -0.25
CA GLU A 28 4.35 -11.73 0.46
C GLU A 28 4.97 -12.74 1.42
N ALA A 29 4.69 -12.58 2.71
CA ALA A 29 4.80 -13.69 3.65
C ALA A 29 3.75 -14.73 3.25
N ARG A 30 4.14 -16.01 3.14
CA ARG A 30 3.18 -17.11 2.98
C ARG A 30 2.07 -16.96 4.02
N ALA A 31 0.82 -17.15 3.60
CA ALA A 31 -0.32 -17.03 4.49
C ALA A 31 -0.48 -18.30 5.33
N LEU A 32 -0.73 -18.12 6.64
CA LEU A 32 -1.04 -19.22 7.54
C LEU A 32 -2.31 -19.97 7.06
N PRO A 33 -2.34 -21.31 7.08
CA PRO A 33 -3.55 -22.06 6.73
C PRO A 33 -4.77 -21.58 7.52
N ARG A 34 -5.91 -21.45 6.84
CA ARG A 34 -7.13 -20.88 7.43
C ARG A 34 -7.62 -21.65 8.66
N VAL A 35 -7.52 -22.98 8.64
CA VAL A 35 -7.92 -23.85 9.74
C VAL A 35 -7.12 -23.52 11.01
N VAL A 36 -5.81 -23.36 10.88
CA VAL A 36 -4.91 -22.98 11.99
C VAL A 36 -5.21 -21.56 12.47
N SER A 37 -5.48 -20.63 11.55
CA SER A 37 -5.85 -19.26 11.89
C SER A 37 -7.11 -19.21 12.76
N GLU A 38 -8.17 -19.92 12.36
CA GLU A 38 -9.43 -19.98 13.09
C GLU A 38 -9.29 -20.69 14.44
N GLU A 39 -8.45 -21.73 14.53
CA GLU A 39 -8.11 -22.42 15.78
C GLU A 39 -7.44 -21.48 16.78
N VAL A 40 -6.36 -20.80 16.38
CA VAL A 40 -5.59 -19.89 17.24
C VAL A 40 -6.43 -18.70 17.70
N ILE A 41 -7.28 -18.17 16.82
CA ILE A 41 -8.18 -17.07 17.16
C ILE A 41 -9.22 -17.50 18.19
N ARG A 42 -9.83 -18.67 17.99
CA ARG A 42 -10.79 -19.23 18.94
C ARG A 42 -10.15 -19.50 20.29
N PHE A 43 -8.93 -20.03 20.29
CA PHE A 43 -8.14 -20.27 21.49
C PHE A 43 -7.87 -18.97 22.26
N TYR A 44 -7.39 -17.93 21.57
CA TYR A 44 -7.12 -16.63 22.18
C TYR A 44 -8.38 -16.02 22.79
N ASN A 45 -9.50 -16.07 22.08
CA ASN A 45 -10.76 -15.46 22.49
C ASN A 45 -11.57 -16.28 23.52
N ALA A 46 -11.18 -17.51 23.84
CA ALA A 46 -11.88 -18.32 24.82
C ALA A 46 -11.83 -17.66 26.22
N ALA A 47 -12.90 -17.82 26.99
CA ALA A 47 -13.05 -17.19 28.31
C ALA A 47 -12.06 -17.71 29.36
N GLY A 48 -11.56 -18.95 29.19
CA GLY A 48 -10.59 -19.58 30.09
C GLY A 48 -9.13 -19.39 29.71
N THR A 49 -8.83 -18.56 28.70
CA THR A 49 -7.46 -18.33 28.23
C THR A 49 -6.88 -17.07 28.86
N THR A 50 -5.75 -17.20 29.55
CA THR A 50 -4.96 -16.08 30.03
C THR A 50 -4.29 -15.39 28.85
N ARG A 51 -4.60 -14.12 28.62
CA ARG A 51 -4.11 -13.33 27.48
C ARG A 51 -2.96 -12.43 27.91
N LEU A 52 -1.80 -12.59 27.28
CA LEU A 52 -0.61 -11.76 27.50
C LEU A 52 -0.19 -11.08 26.20
N VAL A 53 0.48 -9.93 26.31
CA VAL A 53 0.87 -9.11 25.15
C VAL A 53 2.30 -8.63 25.33
N GLY A 54 3.08 -8.66 24.24
CA GLY A 54 4.45 -8.19 24.25
C GLY A 54 5.44 -9.22 24.79
N ARG A 55 6.64 -8.74 25.11
CA ARG A 55 7.70 -9.57 25.71
C ARG A 55 7.23 -10.14 27.03
N THR A 56 7.13 -11.46 27.08
CA THR A 56 6.58 -12.19 28.23
C THR A 56 7.62 -13.14 28.80
N ARG A 57 7.79 -13.13 30.12
CA ARG A 57 8.63 -14.10 30.83
C ARG A 57 7.77 -14.85 31.83
N LEU A 58 7.74 -16.18 31.73
CA LEU A 58 7.12 -17.06 32.70
C LEU A 58 8.23 -17.60 33.62
N PRO A 59 8.49 -16.96 34.77
CA PRO A 59 9.68 -17.24 35.58
C PRO A 59 9.61 -18.61 36.27
N ARG A 60 10.78 -19.12 36.67
CA ARG A 60 10.91 -20.35 37.44
C ARG A 60 10.20 -20.21 38.80
N GLY A 61 9.52 -21.28 39.23
CA GLY A 61 8.75 -21.30 40.48
C GLY A 61 7.30 -20.84 40.35
N ASN A 62 6.93 -20.19 39.23
CA ASN A 62 5.53 -19.87 38.95
C ASN A 62 4.82 -21.04 38.24
N GLU A 63 3.58 -21.28 38.67
CA GLU A 63 2.66 -22.23 38.04
C GLU A 63 1.46 -21.45 37.47
N TRP A 64 1.26 -21.55 36.17
CA TRP A 64 0.12 -20.98 35.47
C TRP A 64 -0.93 -22.05 35.28
N ARG A 65 -2.10 -21.89 35.92
CA ARG A 65 -3.21 -22.84 35.81
C ARG A 65 -4.11 -22.43 34.66
N GLY A 66 -4.22 -23.28 33.64
CA GLY A 66 -5.05 -23.07 32.46
C GLY A 66 -4.28 -22.64 31.22
N ASN A 67 -5.04 -22.33 30.18
CA ASN A 67 -4.54 -21.99 28.85
C ASN A 67 -3.89 -20.60 28.86
N VAL A 68 -2.76 -20.44 28.16
CA VAL A 68 -2.03 -19.17 28.05
C VAL A 68 -1.85 -18.84 26.58
N ALA A 69 -2.24 -17.63 26.18
CA ALA A 69 -1.98 -17.11 24.84
C ALA A 69 -1.21 -15.80 24.93
N VAL A 70 -0.05 -15.73 24.27
CA VAL A 70 0.79 -14.54 24.20
C VAL A 70 0.79 -14.00 22.78
N ARG A 71 0.58 -12.69 22.61
CA ARG A 71 0.65 -12.04 21.29
C ARG A 71 1.77 -10.99 21.21
N ASN A 72 2.38 -10.87 20.03
CA ASN A 72 3.31 -9.81 19.61
C ASN A 72 4.53 -9.63 20.52
N GLY A 73 5.30 -10.69 20.76
CA GLY A 73 6.58 -10.56 21.46
C GLY A 73 7.21 -11.91 21.81
N PRO A 74 8.52 -11.91 22.12
CA PRO A 74 9.21 -13.14 22.51
C PRO A 74 8.73 -13.62 23.88
N VAL A 75 8.60 -14.95 24.01
CA VAL A 75 8.15 -15.65 25.21
C VAL A 75 9.30 -16.49 25.75
N LEU A 76 9.71 -16.22 26.99
CA LEU A 76 10.68 -17.04 27.71
C LEU A 76 9.99 -17.84 28.80
N VAL A 77 10.00 -19.16 28.69
CA VAL A 77 9.37 -20.07 29.66
C VAL A 77 10.44 -20.75 30.52
N ALA A 78 10.38 -20.48 31.82
CA ALA A 78 11.25 -21.08 32.84
C ALA A 78 10.46 -21.78 33.97
N GLY A 79 9.14 -21.57 34.04
CA GLY A 79 8.23 -22.17 35.02
C GLY A 79 7.28 -23.21 34.40
N ARG A 80 6.18 -23.51 35.10
CA ARG A 80 5.20 -24.52 34.69
C ARG A 80 3.91 -23.88 34.17
N VAL A 81 3.41 -24.37 33.04
CA VAL A 81 2.10 -24.04 32.45
C VAL A 81 1.26 -25.31 32.46
N GLN A 82 0.22 -25.34 33.30
CA GLN A 82 -0.76 -26.41 33.36
C GLN A 82 -1.89 -26.16 32.33
N GLY A 83 -1.57 -26.33 31.05
CA GLY A 83 -2.49 -26.08 29.95
C GLY A 83 -1.77 -25.99 28.62
N THR A 84 -2.49 -25.53 27.60
CA THR A 84 -1.92 -25.26 26.27
C THR A 84 -1.31 -23.86 26.22
N LEU A 85 -0.14 -23.74 25.57
CA LEU A 85 0.54 -22.47 25.34
C LEU A 85 0.47 -22.10 23.86
N VAL A 86 -0.10 -20.94 23.56
CA VAL A 86 -0.14 -20.39 22.20
C VAL A 86 0.66 -19.09 22.12
N VAL A 87 1.58 -19.01 21.16
CA VAL A 87 2.35 -17.79 20.89
C VAL A 87 2.00 -17.28 19.50
N ILE A 88 1.52 -16.04 19.42
CA ILE A 88 1.03 -15.39 18.20
C ILE A 88 2.00 -14.27 17.82
N ASN A 89 2.59 -14.37 16.64
CA ASN A 89 3.56 -13.43 16.07
C ASN A 89 4.72 -13.14 17.03
N GLY A 90 5.36 -14.20 17.54
CA GLY A 90 6.47 -14.12 18.48
C GLY A 90 7.22 -15.45 18.62
N ASP A 91 8.49 -15.37 19.03
CA ASP A 91 9.33 -16.55 19.26
C ASP A 91 9.13 -17.12 20.66
N LEU A 92 9.23 -18.45 20.77
CA LEU A 92 9.17 -19.18 22.04
C LEU A 92 10.55 -19.76 22.38
N LEU A 93 11.05 -19.43 23.57
CA LEU A 93 12.29 -19.94 24.12
C LEU A 93 12.04 -20.61 25.46
N PHE A 94 12.60 -21.81 25.62
CA PHE A 94 12.64 -22.49 26.91
C PHE A 94 13.96 -22.21 27.62
N ASP A 95 13.89 -21.90 28.91
CA ASP A 95 15.06 -21.54 29.72
C ASP A 95 15.99 -22.75 29.95
N ARG A 96 17.30 -22.48 30.02
CA ARG A 96 18.36 -23.50 30.12
C ARG A 96 18.46 -24.17 31.49
N GLY A 97 17.73 -23.67 32.49
CA GLY A 97 17.80 -24.11 33.89
C GLY A 97 16.99 -25.37 34.27
N GLY A 98 16.37 -26.06 33.30
CA GLY A 98 15.74 -27.37 33.50
C GLY A 98 14.41 -27.40 34.28
N GLY A 99 13.69 -26.28 34.35
CA GLY A 99 12.42 -26.16 35.10
C GLY A 99 11.19 -25.83 34.26
N ALA A 100 11.33 -25.75 32.94
CA ALA A 100 10.25 -25.38 32.04
C ALA A 100 9.36 -26.58 31.73
N GLU A 101 8.06 -26.46 32.00
CA GLU A 101 7.08 -27.52 31.74
C GLU A 101 5.79 -26.95 31.19
N VAL A 102 5.26 -27.56 30.13
CA VAL A 102 3.94 -27.29 29.56
C VAL A 102 3.19 -28.61 29.50
N THR A 103 2.09 -28.75 30.24
CA THR A 103 1.37 -30.04 30.32
C THR A 103 0.52 -30.34 29.08
N GLY A 104 0.12 -29.30 28.33
CA GLY A 104 -0.66 -29.41 27.10
C GLY A 104 0.15 -29.17 25.82
N ASP A 105 -0.54 -28.74 24.77
CA ASP A 105 0.06 -28.44 23.47
C ASP A 105 0.83 -27.12 23.48
N VAL A 106 1.77 -27.00 22.53
CA VAL A 106 2.49 -25.76 22.26
C VAL A 106 2.28 -25.39 20.79
N ILE A 107 1.60 -24.28 20.54
CA ILE A 107 1.35 -23.79 19.18
C ILE A 107 2.03 -22.43 19.00
N VAL A 108 2.96 -22.33 18.07
CA VAL A 108 3.63 -21.07 17.74
C VAL A 108 3.35 -20.69 16.30
N VAL A 109 2.81 -19.49 16.12
CA VAL A 109 2.42 -18.93 14.83
C VAL A 109 3.15 -17.61 14.62
N GLY A 110 3.73 -17.40 13.43
CA GLY A 110 4.49 -16.18 13.14
C GLY A 110 5.81 -16.07 13.90
N GLY A 111 6.40 -17.21 14.28
CA GLY A 111 7.63 -17.28 15.05
C GLY A 111 8.25 -18.67 15.04
N THR A 112 9.30 -18.83 15.83
CA THR A 112 10.06 -20.07 15.96
C THR A 112 10.04 -20.59 17.40
N VAL A 113 10.14 -21.91 17.55
CA VAL A 113 10.33 -22.57 18.84
C VAL A 113 11.78 -23.03 18.92
N ASN A 114 12.51 -22.51 19.90
CA ASN A 114 13.87 -22.94 20.19
C ASN A 114 13.94 -23.71 21.51
N ASP A 115 14.92 -24.60 21.61
CA ASP A 115 15.27 -25.29 22.85
C ASP A 115 14.17 -26.22 23.43
N THR A 116 13.34 -26.85 22.58
CA THR A 116 12.29 -27.81 23.00
C THR A 116 12.85 -28.98 23.82
N ALA A 117 14.05 -29.47 23.51
CA ALA A 117 14.72 -30.53 24.26
C ALA A 117 15.03 -30.18 25.73
N LYS A 118 14.89 -28.89 26.12
CA LYS A 118 15.18 -28.38 27.46
C LYS A 118 13.91 -28.19 28.31
N ALA A 119 12.74 -28.54 27.77
CA ALA A 119 11.45 -28.43 28.44
C ALA A 119 10.70 -29.77 28.42
N ARG A 120 9.84 -29.98 29.42
CA ARG A 120 8.88 -31.09 29.41
C ARG A 120 7.58 -30.61 28.77
N ILE A 121 7.21 -31.21 27.65
CA ILE A 121 5.98 -30.87 26.92
C ILE A 121 5.10 -32.12 26.90
N GLY A 122 3.90 -32.02 27.47
CA GLY A 122 2.96 -33.12 27.58
C GLY A 122 2.15 -33.39 26.31
N GLY A 123 1.99 -32.36 25.46
CA GLY A 123 1.24 -32.43 24.19
C GLY A 123 2.11 -32.28 22.94
N GLU A 124 1.46 -31.92 21.83
CA GLU A 124 2.11 -31.71 20.53
C GLU A 124 2.74 -30.31 20.41
N VAL A 125 3.88 -30.21 19.72
CA VAL A 125 4.50 -28.93 19.34
C VAL A 125 4.21 -28.64 17.87
N ARG A 126 3.36 -27.65 17.60
CA ARG A 126 3.03 -27.19 16.24
C ARG A 126 3.64 -25.81 15.98
N GLN A 127 4.48 -25.72 14.95
CA GLN A 127 5.15 -24.48 14.56
C GLN A 127 4.75 -24.05 13.14
N TYR A 128 4.24 -22.84 13.01
CA TYR A 128 3.97 -22.17 11.75
C TYR A 128 4.77 -20.88 11.68
N ARG A 129 5.63 -20.76 10.67
CA ARG A 129 6.46 -19.55 10.49
C ARG A 129 5.67 -18.39 9.93
N GLU A 130 4.56 -18.70 9.26
CA GLU A 130 3.63 -17.74 8.71
C GLU A 130 2.91 -16.97 9.83
N PRO A 131 2.90 -15.63 9.78
CA PRO A 131 2.25 -14.83 10.81
C PRO A 131 0.72 -14.97 10.76
N LEU A 132 0.10 -14.88 11.94
CA LEU A 132 -1.34 -14.73 12.02
C LEU A 132 -1.70 -13.29 11.69
N LEU A 133 -2.46 -13.11 10.61
CA LEU A 133 -3.09 -11.84 10.30
C LEU A 133 -4.41 -11.74 11.08
N TYR A 134 -4.39 -10.93 12.14
CA TYR A 134 -5.55 -10.69 13.00
C TYR A 134 -5.72 -9.20 13.26
N ARG A 135 -6.95 -8.82 13.60
CA ARG A 135 -7.32 -7.47 14.02
C ARG A 135 -7.89 -7.49 15.42
N LEU A 136 -7.76 -6.37 16.13
CA LEU A 136 -8.35 -6.21 17.46
C LEU A 136 -9.82 -5.80 17.34
N HIS A 137 -10.66 -6.43 18.14
CA HIS A 137 -12.08 -6.11 18.30
C HIS A 137 -12.37 -5.79 19.78
N LYS A 138 -13.41 -4.99 20.04
CA LYS A 138 -13.79 -4.49 21.39
C LYS A 138 -12.60 -3.97 22.21
N GLU A 139 -12.09 -2.80 21.84
CA GLU A 139 -11.03 -2.10 22.61
C GLU A 139 -9.72 -2.88 22.86
N GLY A 140 -9.48 -3.99 22.16
CA GLY A 140 -8.22 -4.75 22.24
C GLY A 140 -8.33 -6.15 22.85
N ASP A 141 -9.51 -6.52 23.33
CA ASP A 141 -9.73 -7.76 24.10
C ASP A 141 -9.88 -9.00 23.22
N GLU A 142 -10.45 -8.86 22.04
CA GLU A 142 -10.69 -9.96 21.11
C GLU A 142 -9.82 -9.82 19.86
N ILE A 143 -9.33 -10.93 19.34
CA ILE A 143 -8.72 -10.98 18.01
C ILE A 143 -9.71 -11.55 17.00
N VAL A 144 -9.87 -10.93 15.85
CA VAL A 144 -10.73 -11.44 14.77
C VAL A 144 -9.86 -11.73 13.57
N TYR A 145 -10.19 -12.80 12.84
CA TYR A 145 -9.47 -13.13 11.61
C TYR A 145 -9.58 -11.97 10.64
N ALA A 146 -8.43 -11.44 10.23
CA ALA A 146 -8.35 -10.27 9.38
C ALA A 146 -7.46 -10.59 8.19
N PRO A 147 -7.94 -11.44 7.26
CA PRO A 147 -7.24 -11.59 6.00
C PRO A 147 -7.33 -10.26 5.27
N ASN A 148 -6.19 -9.72 4.84
CA ASN A 148 -6.21 -8.53 4.02
C ASN A 148 -6.76 -8.88 2.63
N LEU A 149 -8.09 -8.79 2.48
CA LEU A 149 -8.79 -9.12 1.23
C LEU A 149 -8.44 -8.16 0.08
N ARG A 150 -7.93 -6.96 0.37
CA ARG A 150 -7.45 -6.01 -0.65
C ARG A 150 -6.07 -6.39 -1.19
N ARG A 151 -5.26 -7.12 -0.42
CA ARG A 151 -4.01 -7.78 -0.86
C ARG A 151 -4.24 -9.18 -1.46
N ARG A 152 -5.49 -9.67 -1.53
CA ARG A 152 -5.81 -11.01 -2.06
C ARG A 152 -5.78 -11.11 -3.58
N LEU A 153 -5.74 -9.99 -4.30
CA LEU A 153 -5.49 -10.00 -5.73
C LEU A 153 -4.01 -10.31 -5.95
N TRP A 154 -3.74 -11.61 -6.11
CA TRP A 154 -2.41 -12.20 -6.23
C TRP A 154 -1.62 -11.52 -7.37
N ASN A 155 -0.42 -11.05 -7.04
CA ASN A 155 0.61 -10.70 -8.03
C ASN A 155 1.57 -11.89 -8.14
N PRO A 156 1.50 -12.72 -9.18
CA PRO A 156 2.38 -13.87 -9.30
C PRO A 156 3.83 -13.43 -9.39
N GLY A 157 4.68 -14.10 -8.60
CA GLY A 157 6.11 -13.83 -8.58
C GLY A 157 6.88 -14.89 -7.82
N ALA A 158 8.16 -15.02 -8.17
CA ALA A 158 9.13 -15.85 -7.49
C ALA A 158 10.26 -14.97 -6.95
N HIS A 159 10.78 -15.31 -5.79
CA HIS A 159 11.95 -14.64 -5.25
C HIS A 159 12.86 -15.65 -4.55
N VAL A 160 14.15 -15.38 -4.60
CA VAL A 160 15.16 -16.08 -3.81
C VAL A 160 15.74 -15.05 -2.86
N SER A 161 15.73 -15.33 -1.55
CA SER A 161 16.29 -14.41 -0.55
C SER A 161 17.40 -15.07 0.24
N TRP A 162 18.43 -14.30 0.57
CA TRP A 162 19.58 -14.69 1.36
C TRP A 162 19.96 -13.56 2.32
N GLY A 163 20.69 -13.91 3.39
CA GLY A 163 21.14 -12.96 4.40
C GLY A 163 20.71 -13.31 5.82
N THR A 164 20.89 -12.37 6.74
CA THR A 164 20.56 -12.48 8.15
C THR A 164 19.26 -11.73 8.48
N ALA A 165 18.84 -11.75 9.75
CA ALA A 165 17.68 -10.96 10.20
C ALA A 165 17.89 -9.44 10.03
N ASP A 166 19.14 -8.97 10.11
CA ASP A 166 19.50 -7.55 10.03
C ASP A 166 19.87 -7.10 8.61
N SER A 167 20.22 -8.04 7.72
CA SER A 167 20.65 -7.75 6.35
C SER A 167 20.07 -8.80 5.42
N ARG A 168 19.04 -8.42 4.65
CA ARG A 168 18.35 -9.31 3.73
C ARG A 168 18.52 -8.80 2.30
N SER A 169 18.99 -9.69 1.43
CA SER A 169 19.02 -9.46 0.00
C SER A 169 18.10 -10.48 -0.68
N SER A 170 17.48 -10.09 -1.77
CA SER A 170 16.65 -10.98 -2.56
C SER A 170 16.74 -10.66 -4.03
N LEU A 171 16.63 -11.69 -4.87
CA LEU A 171 16.43 -11.57 -6.29
C LEU A 171 14.97 -11.90 -6.57
N THR A 172 14.24 -10.99 -7.21
CA THR A 172 12.82 -11.16 -7.50
C THR A 172 12.56 -11.22 -8.99
N ILE A 173 11.52 -11.96 -9.37
CA ILE A 173 10.80 -11.85 -10.63
C ILE A 173 9.32 -11.86 -10.29
N ALA A 174 8.57 -10.82 -10.66
CA ALA A 174 7.16 -10.71 -10.32
C ALA A 174 6.40 -9.90 -11.36
N THR A 175 5.07 -9.99 -11.35
CA THR A 175 4.24 -8.98 -12.02
C THR A 175 4.42 -7.66 -11.30
N GLY A 176 5.01 -6.68 -11.98
CA GLY A 176 5.54 -5.46 -11.38
C GLY A 176 4.62 -4.27 -11.35
N GLY A 177 3.37 -4.42 -11.80
CA GLY A 177 2.46 -3.32 -11.98
C GLY A 177 1.05 -3.77 -12.31
N THR A 178 0.28 -2.82 -12.81
CA THR A 178 -1.13 -3.02 -13.14
C THR A 178 -1.22 -3.53 -14.57
N PHE A 179 -1.85 -4.69 -14.81
CA PHE A 179 -2.19 -5.09 -16.18
C PHE A 179 -3.00 -3.98 -16.83
N ASN A 180 -2.56 -3.47 -17.98
CA ASN A 180 -3.20 -2.31 -18.60
C ASN A 180 -3.09 -2.36 -20.12
N ARG A 181 -3.91 -1.56 -20.81
CA ARG A 181 -4.00 -1.57 -22.28
C ARG A 181 -2.76 -1.07 -23.02
N VAL A 182 -1.78 -0.47 -22.31
CA VAL A 182 -0.58 0.16 -22.88
C VAL A 182 0.67 -0.70 -22.72
N GLU A 183 0.78 -1.48 -21.64
CA GLU A 183 1.93 -2.34 -21.34
C GLU A 183 1.59 -3.83 -21.33
N GLY A 184 0.30 -4.18 -21.32
CA GLY A 184 -0.15 -5.53 -20.97
C GLY A 184 0.20 -5.85 -19.52
N LEU A 185 0.77 -7.02 -19.29
CA LEU A 185 1.34 -7.44 -18.02
C LEU A 185 2.80 -6.95 -17.85
N PRO A 186 3.08 -5.95 -17.00
CA PRO A 186 4.45 -5.57 -16.69
C PRO A 186 5.10 -6.65 -15.80
N LEU A 187 6.28 -7.12 -16.19
CA LEU A 187 7.12 -8.02 -15.42
C LEU A 187 8.31 -7.25 -14.86
N VAL A 188 8.53 -7.31 -13.54
CA VAL A 188 9.72 -6.74 -12.90
C VAL A 188 10.67 -7.84 -12.48
N PHE A 189 11.96 -7.55 -12.60
CA PHE A 189 12.99 -8.47 -12.15
C PHE A 189 14.22 -7.70 -11.66
N GLY A 190 14.88 -8.21 -10.63
CA GLY A 190 16.12 -7.61 -10.13
C GLY A 190 16.30 -7.75 -8.62
N PRO A 191 17.42 -7.24 -8.09
CA PRO A 191 17.71 -7.31 -6.66
C PRO A 191 16.87 -6.31 -5.83
N LEU A 192 16.43 -6.79 -4.67
CA LEU A 192 15.91 -5.99 -3.57
C LEU A 192 16.81 -6.21 -2.36
N VAL A 193 17.22 -5.13 -1.73
CA VAL A 193 18.20 -5.13 -0.64
C VAL A 193 17.64 -4.34 0.52
N ASP A 194 17.71 -4.91 1.72
CA ASP A 194 17.25 -4.31 2.96
C ASP A 194 18.27 -4.54 4.06
N TRP A 195 18.98 -3.47 4.42
CA TRP A 195 20.10 -3.51 5.36
C TRP A 195 19.83 -2.62 6.56
N ARG A 196 19.95 -3.19 7.76
CA ARG A 196 20.06 -2.46 9.02
C ARG A 196 21.53 -2.13 9.26
N LEU A 197 21.92 -0.88 8.99
CA LEU A 197 23.31 -0.42 9.09
C LEU A 197 23.74 -0.29 10.56
N GLU A 198 22.89 0.33 11.37
CA GLU A 198 23.07 0.51 12.82
C GLU A 198 21.71 0.36 13.52
N ARG A 199 21.68 0.43 14.86
CA ARG A 199 20.43 0.28 15.64
C ARG A 199 19.30 1.21 15.17
N ASN A 200 19.60 2.36 14.59
CA ASN A 200 18.58 3.33 14.19
C ASN A 200 18.48 3.54 12.68
N PHE A 201 19.38 2.99 11.86
CA PHE A 201 19.43 3.27 10.42
C PHE A 201 19.10 2.03 9.60
N ARG A 202 18.20 2.20 8.64
CA ARG A 202 17.83 1.16 7.68
C ARG A 202 17.91 1.72 6.27
N LEU A 203 18.66 1.02 5.42
CA LEU A 203 18.81 1.30 4.01
C LEU A 203 18.03 0.25 3.21
N ARG A 204 17.20 0.70 2.29
CA ARG A 204 16.52 -0.14 1.32
C ARG A 204 16.92 0.27 -0.08
N VAL A 205 17.28 -0.69 -0.92
CA VAL A 205 17.59 -0.47 -2.33
C VAL A 205 16.84 -1.47 -3.18
N ASP A 206 16.04 -0.98 -4.11
CA ASP A 206 15.33 -1.78 -5.11
C ASP A 206 15.90 -1.39 -6.49
N ALA A 207 16.50 -2.34 -7.21
CA ALA A 207 17.03 -2.11 -8.56
C ALA A 207 16.40 -3.12 -9.52
N LEU A 208 15.41 -2.68 -10.29
CA LEU A 208 14.52 -3.53 -11.06
C LEU A 208 14.54 -3.15 -12.54
N GLY A 209 14.61 -4.14 -13.41
CA GLY A 209 14.19 -4.03 -14.81
C GLY A 209 12.68 -4.18 -14.92
N VAL A 210 12.05 -3.49 -15.88
CA VAL A 210 10.60 -3.54 -16.14
C VAL A 210 10.38 -3.98 -17.57
N PHE A 211 9.93 -5.20 -17.80
CA PHE A 211 9.58 -5.72 -19.12
C PHE A 211 8.08 -5.59 -19.39
N ARG A 212 7.71 -5.03 -20.53
CA ARG A 212 6.31 -4.76 -20.92
C ARG A 212 5.85 -5.81 -21.94
N SER A 213 4.89 -6.65 -21.58
CA SER A 213 4.49 -7.81 -22.39
C SER A 213 3.77 -7.49 -23.71
N ALA A 214 3.13 -6.32 -23.82
CA ALA A 214 2.35 -5.94 -25.01
C ALA A 214 3.15 -5.14 -26.04
N GLY A 215 4.46 -4.97 -25.84
CA GLY A 215 5.32 -4.26 -26.80
C GLY A 215 5.66 -5.10 -28.02
N ASP A 216 5.96 -4.43 -29.13
CA ASP A 216 6.56 -5.05 -30.31
C ASP A 216 8.10 -4.99 -30.18
N LEU A 217 8.72 -6.15 -29.99
CA LEU A 217 10.18 -6.32 -29.88
C LEU A 217 10.94 -5.80 -31.12
N SER A 218 10.25 -5.46 -32.21
CA SER A 218 10.82 -5.01 -33.48
C SER A 218 10.89 -3.49 -33.67
N ASP A 219 10.23 -2.68 -32.82
CA ASP A 219 10.16 -1.22 -33.01
C ASP A 219 11.04 -0.43 -32.03
N LYS A 220 11.32 0.85 -32.34
CA LYS A 220 12.30 1.74 -31.66
C LYS A 220 12.04 2.05 -30.16
N ARG A 221 11.13 1.33 -29.51
CA ARG A 221 10.79 1.46 -28.08
C ARG A 221 11.62 0.44 -27.29
N SER A 222 12.31 0.86 -26.22
CA SER A 222 12.80 -0.16 -25.27
C SER A 222 11.59 -0.65 -24.46
N ASP A 223 11.03 -1.79 -24.86
CA ASP A 223 10.02 -2.53 -24.07
C ASP A 223 10.53 -2.88 -22.66
N LEU A 224 11.85 -2.76 -22.49
CA LEU A 224 12.53 -2.72 -21.21
C LEU A 224 12.64 -1.29 -20.65
N GLY A 225 11.94 -1.04 -19.54
CA GLY A 225 12.15 0.08 -18.64
C GLY A 225 13.01 -0.33 -17.44
N TYR A 226 13.18 0.61 -16.51
CA TYR A 226 13.89 0.37 -15.26
C TYR A 226 13.25 1.13 -14.11
N MET A 227 13.46 0.62 -12.90
CA MET A 227 13.14 1.30 -11.66
C MET A 227 14.24 1.09 -10.65
N PHE A 228 14.85 2.19 -10.24
CA PHE A 228 15.78 2.24 -9.13
C PHE A 228 15.14 3.05 -7.99
N ARG A 229 15.18 2.50 -6.78
CA ARG A 229 14.77 3.18 -5.55
C ARG A 229 15.84 2.94 -4.49
N SER A 230 16.24 4.00 -3.82
CA SER A 230 17.06 3.94 -2.61
C SER A 230 16.37 4.73 -1.52
N GLU A 231 16.25 4.17 -0.32
CA GLU A 231 15.64 4.83 0.83
C GLU A 231 16.51 4.61 2.06
N LEU A 232 17.02 5.69 2.62
CA LEU A 232 17.70 5.69 3.92
C LEU A 232 16.75 6.29 4.95
N ARG A 233 16.46 5.54 6.00
CA ARG A 233 15.60 5.99 7.11
C ARG A 233 16.28 5.83 8.46
N ALA A 234 16.01 6.78 9.33
CA ALA A 234 16.47 6.85 10.71
C ALA A 234 15.27 6.81 11.65
N GLY A 235 15.29 5.92 12.64
CA GLY A 235 14.25 5.77 13.66
C GLY A 235 13.16 4.76 13.28
N GLU A 236 12.75 3.95 14.25
CA GLU A 236 11.70 2.94 14.05
C GLU A 236 10.30 3.54 14.18
N VAL A 237 10.03 4.31 15.24
CA VAL A 237 8.66 4.80 15.58
C VAL A 237 8.31 6.13 14.92
N ARG A 238 9.29 7.03 14.79
CA ARG A 238 9.15 8.36 14.19
C ARG A 238 10.24 8.52 13.12
N PRO A 239 10.09 7.82 11.99
CA PRO A 239 11.13 7.79 10.97
C PRO A 239 11.31 9.16 10.32
N VAL A 240 12.57 9.52 10.12
CA VAL A 240 13.00 10.58 9.19
C VAL A 240 13.89 9.94 8.15
N GLY A 241 13.74 10.32 6.89
CA GLY A 241 14.50 9.67 5.84
C GLY A 241 14.59 10.46 4.55
N VAL A 242 15.46 9.94 3.68
CA VAL A 242 15.71 10.44 2.34
C VAL A 242 15.53 9.29 1.36
N GLY A 243 14.85 9.56 0.26
CA GLY A 243 14.62 8.63 -0.83
C GLY A 243 15.13 9.19 -2.15
N LEU A 244 15.77 8.36 -2.96
CA LEU A 244 16.15 8.64 -4.33
C LEU A 244 15.46 7.64 -5.25
N ARG A 245 14.97 8.11 -6.39
CA ARG A 245 14.35 7.29 -7.42
C ARG A 245 14.88 7.66 -8.80
N ALA A 246 15.09 6.67 -9.64
CA ALA A 246 15.29 6.86 -11.08
C ALA A 246 14.41 5.83 -11.80
N PHE A 247 13.69 6.24 -12.84
CA PHE A 247 12.65 5.41 -13.42
C PHE A 247 12.47 5.67 -14.91
N ASP A 248 12.02 4.63 -15.60
CA ASP A 248 11.46 4.62 -16.96
C ASP A 248 10.25 3.67 -16.90
N VAL A 249 9.07 4.23 -16.68
CA VAL A 249 7.84 3.49 -16.40
C VAL A 249 6.64 4.15 -17.03
N VAL A 250 5.61 3.38 -17.37
CA VAL A 250 4.32 3.97 -17.72
C VAL A 250 3.59 4.33 -16.43
N SER A 251 3.30 5.61 -16.29
CA SER A 251 2.65 6.18 -15.11
C SER A 251 1.17 6.45 -15.40
N PRO A 252 0.27 6.24 -14.42
CA PRO A 252 -1.11 6.66 -14.57
C PRO A 252 -1.23 8.19 -14.48
N VAL A 253 -2.13 8.77 -15.28
CA VAL A 253 -2.53 10.20 -15.23
C VAL A 253 -3.17 10.53 -13.88
N GLU A 254 -4.03 9.62 -13.41
CA GLU A 254 -4.69 9.69 -12.10
C GLU A 254 -4.43 8.38 -11.36
N ASP A 255 -3.71 8.47 -10.24
CA ASP A 255 -3.40 7.35 -9.36
C ASP A 255 -4.35 7.25 -8.14
N TRP A 256 -5.29 8.18 -8.07
CA TRP A 256 -6.34 8.21 -7.07
C TRP A 256 -7.59 7.47 -7.62
N GLY A 257 -8.32 6.78 -6.74
CA GLY A 257 -9.48 5.98 -7.12
C GLY A 257 -9.30 4.50 -6.79
N LEU A 258 -9.55 3.65 -7.79
CA LEU A 258 -9.31 2.21 -7.71
C LEU A 258 -7.83 1.90 -7.47
N HIS A 259 -7.57 0.87 -6.66
CA HIS A 259 -6.22 0.36 -6.45
C HIS A 259 -5.68 -0.27 -7.73
N ASN A 260 -4.37 -0.35 -7.83
CA ASN A 260 -3.68 -0.96 -8.97
C ASN A 260 -4.19 -2.36 -9.29
N ALA A 261 -4.33 -3.22 -8.29
CA ALA A 261 -4.81 -4.58 -8.50
C ALA A 261 -6.27 -4.62 -9.00
N GLU A 262 -7.13 -3.73 -8.50
CA GLU A 262 -8.54 -3.65 -8.94
C GLU A 262 -8.61 -3.23 -10.42
N VAL A 263 -7.83 -2.24 -10.84
CA VAL A 263 -7.74 -1.83 -12.25
C VAL A 263 -7.14 -2.93 -13.10
N GLY A 264 -6.08 -3.58 -12.62
CA GLY A 264 -5.35 -4.60 -13.35
C GLY A 264 -6.19 -5.83 -13.65
N TRP A 265 -6.87 -6.35 -12.63
CA TRP A 265 -7.78 -7.49 -12.80
C TRP A 265 -9.02 -7.11 -13.61
N SER A 266 -9.53 -5.88 -13.48
CA SER A 266 -10.62 -5.40 -14.32
C SER A 266 -10.22 -5.34 -15.80
N ALA A 267 -9.02 -4.86 -16.09
CA ALA A 267 -8.48 -4.80 -17.45
C ALA A 267 -8.22 -6.21 -17.99
N PHE A 268 -7.53 -7.07 -17.24
CA PHE A 268 -7.19 -8.43 -17.67
C PHE A 268 -8.40 -9.34 -17.88
N ILE A 269 -9.36 -9.32 -16.93
CA ILE A 269 -10.52 -10.20 -16.99
C ILE A 269 -11.57 -9.65 -17.94
N PHE A 270 -11.91 -8.35 -17.83
CA PHE A 270 -13.09 -7.79 -18.49
C PHE A 270 -12.78 -6.81 -19.63
N GLY A 271 -11.52 -6.58 -19.98
CA GLY A 271 -11.14 -5.55 -20.96
C GLY A 271 -11.50 -4.13 -20.50
N ARG A 272 -11.66 -3.90 -19.19
CA ARG A 272 -12.09 -2.61 -18.63
C ARG A 272 -10.98 -1.94 -17.85
N ASP A 273 -10.32 -1.00 -18.52
CA ASP A 273 -9.25 -0.18 -17.96
C ASP A 273 -9.73 1.22 -17.59
N TYR A 274 -9.76 1.48 -16.27
CA TYR A 274 -10.24 2.73 -15.65
C TYR A 274 -9.12 3.73 -15.37
N ARG A 275 -8.00 3.67 -16.10
CA ARG A 275 -6.91 4.63 -15.99
C ARG A 275 -6.44 5.10 -17.35
N ASP A 276 -5.68 6.18 -17.35
CA ASP A 276 -4.92 6.61 -18.52
C ASP A 276 -3.46 6.73 -18.17
N TYR A 277 -2.64 6.70 -19.21
CA TYR A 277 -1.23 6.41 -19.05
C TYR A 277 -0.37 7.34 -19.91
N TYR A 278 0.84 7.57 -19.43
CA TYR A 278 1.89 8.24 -20.18
C TYR A 278 3.24 7.61 -19.84
N LEU A 279 4.21 7.69 -20.74
CA LEU A 279 5.57 7.26 -20.42
C LEU A 279 6.24 8.34 -19.59
N ASN A 280 6.81 7.93 -18.46
CA ASN A 280 7.47 8.82 -17.52
C ASN A 280 8.88 8.33 -17.27
N LYS A 281 9.86 9.16 -17.64
CA LYS A 281 11.27 8.85 -17.46
C LYS A 281 11.97 9.97 -16.71
N GLY A 282 12.71 9.65 -15.66
CA GLY A 282 13.39 10.68 -14.90
C GLY A 282 13.91 10.23 -13.56
N TRP A 283 14.05 11.21 -12.66
CA TRP A 283 14.50 10.98 -11.29
C TRP A 283 13.71 11.82 -10.30
N ALA A 284 13.69 11.36 -9.06
CA ALA A 284 13.11 12.08 -7.93
C ALA A 284 13.97 11.94 -6.68
N ALA A 285 14.08 13.02 -5.91
CA ALA A 285 14.67 13.04 -4.59
C ALA A 285 13.61 13.49 -3.59
N ARG A 286 13.50 12.76 -2.48
CA ARG A 286 12.45 12.94 -1.48
C ARG A 286 13.05 12.99 -0.10
N VAL A 287 12.59 13.92 0.72
CA VAL A 287 12.81 13.93 2.16
C VAL A 287 11.47 13.71 2.84
N PHE A 288 11.43 12.90 3.90
CA PHE A 288 10.20 12.65 4.64
C PHE A 288 10.45 12.55 6.13
N ALA A 289 9.40 12.83 6.90
CA ALA A 289 9.40 12.74 8.35
C ALA A 289 8.04 12.31 8.86
N GLN A 290 8.03 11.53 9.94
CA GLN A 290 6.85 11.20 10.72
C GLN A 290 7.02 11.74 12.14
N PRO A 291 6.74 13.05 12.37
CA PRO A 291 6.91 13.66 13.69
C PRO A 291 6.02 12.99 14.74
N GLU A 292 4.84 12.50 14.31
CA GLU A 292 3.94 11.70 15.12
C GLU A 292 3.49 10.45 14.35
N ARG A 293 3.04 9.41 15.06
CA ARG A 293 2.57 8.17 14.42
C ARG A 293 1.44 8.39 13.41
N GLN A 294 0.68 9.45 13.60
CA GLN A 294 -0.50 9.80 12.79
C GLN A 294 -0.16 10.81 11.69
N ILE A 295 0.98 11.51 11.77
CA ILE A 295 1.32 12.62 10.87
C ILE A 295 2.53 12.23 10.03
N ALA A 296 2.38 12.32 8.72
CA ALA A 296 3.46 12.08 7.78
C ALA A 296 3.63 13.28 6.86
N LEU A 297 4.87 13.76 6.71
CA LEU A 297 5.24 14.91 5.89
C LEU A 297 6.29 14.49 4.86
N SER A 298 6.24 15.08 3.68
CA SER A 298 7.25 14.86 2.65
C SER A 298 7.45 16.04 1.73
N LEU A 299 8.69 16.23 1.30
CA LEU A 299 9.09 17.15 0.25
C LEU A 299 9.76 16.34 -0.85
N GLU A 300 9.31 16.48 -2.10
CA GLU A 300 9.85 15.77 -3.25
C GLU A 300 10.21 16.75 -4.37
N LEU A 301 11.44 16.65 -4.87
CA LEU A 301 11.88 17.28 -6.11
C LEU A 301 12.01 16.20 -7.18
N ARG A 302 11.36 16.37 -8.33
CA ARG A 302 11.45 15.43 -9.44
C ARG A 302 11.66 16.15 -10.77
N ARG A 303 12.42 15.51 -11.65
CA ARG A 303 12.57 15.92 -13.05
C ARG A 303 12.21 14.77 -13.96
N GLU A 304 11.20 15.00 -14.78
CA GLU A 304 10.46 13.99 -15.51
C GLU A 304 10.35 14.39 -16.98
N TRP A 305 10.79 13.52 -17.87
CA TRP A 305 10.42 13.54 -19.27
C TRP A 305 9.10 12.77 -19.43
N GLN A 306 8.08 13.46 -19.93
CA GLN A 306 6.74 12.91 -20.12
C GLN A 306 6.40 12.90 -21.61
N THR A 307 6.01 11.74 -22.13
CA THR A 307 5.61 11.57 -23.54
C THR A 307 4.40 10.66 -23.68
N GLY A 308 3.64 10.82 -24.77
CA GLY A 308 2.46 10.04 -25.07
C GLY A 308 2.79 8.55 -25.28
N VAL A 309 1.79 7.71 -25.04
CA VAL A 309 1.89 6.26 -25.29
C VAL A 309 0.62 5.76 -25.97
N GLY A 310 0.80 4.99 -27.04
CA GLY A 310 -0.29 4.34 -27.76
C GLY A 310 -0.84 3.12 -27.01
N THR A 311 -2.08 2.76 -27.35
CA THR A 311 -2.69 1.50 -26.89
C THR A 311 -2.08 0.34 -27.67
N GLN A 312 -1.81 -0.78 -26.99
CA GLN A 312 -1.07 -1.94 -27.52
C GLN A 312 -1.93 -3.21 -27.66
N ASP A 313 -3.24 -3.10 -27.42
CA ASP A 313 -4.21 -4.19 -27.54
C ASP A 313 -3.76 -5.54 -26.90
N PRO A 314 -3.46 -5.56 -25.59
CA PRO A 314 -3.05 -6.79 -24.92
C PRO A 314 -4.20 -7.79 -24.78
N TRP A 315 -3.85 -9.07 -24.78
CA TRP A 315 -4.81 -10.17 -24.62
C TRP A 315 -5.60 -10.11 -23.31
N THR A 316 -6.91 -10.37 -23.38
CA THR A 316 -7.82 -10.42 -22.21
C THR A 316 -8.54 -11.76 -22.12
N VAL A 317 -8.97 -12.13 -20.91
CA VAL A 317 -9.71 -13.38 -20.67
C VAL A 317 -11.10 -13.33 -21.31
N PHE A 318 -11.83 -12.24 -21.08
CA PHE A 318 -13.12 -11.99 -21.70
C PHE A 318 -13.05 -10.70 -22.53
N ARG A 319 -13.81 -10.65 -23.64
CA ARG A 319 -13.89 -9.50 -24.56
C ARG A 319 -12.62 -9.22 -25.38
N ASN A 320 -11.84 -10.26 -25.68
CA ASN A 320 -10.65 -10.15 -26.52
C ASN A 320 -10.89 -9.70 -27.97
N SER A 321 -12.15 -9.63 -28.42
CA SER A 321 -12.54 -9.12 -29.74
C SER A 321 -13.05 -7.68 -29.73
N GLU A 322 -13.21 -7.07 -28.55
CA GLU A 322 -13.64 -5.67 -28.42
C GLU A 322 -12.40 -4.76 -28.44
N PRO A 323 -12.38 -3.68 -29.23
CA PRO A 323 -11.25 -2.76 -29.24
C PRO A 323 -11.12 -2.05 -27.90
N TRP A 324 -9.89 -1.90 -27.42
CA TRP A 324 -9.62 -1.10 -26.23
C TRP A 324 -9.96 0.37 -26.43
N ARG A 325 -10.37 1.02 -25.35
CA ARG A 325 -10.49 2.48 -25.32
C ARG A 325 -9.14 3.13 -25.66
N PRO A 326 -9.09 4.12 -26.56
CA PRO A 326 -7.87 4.84 -26.85
C PRO A 326 -7.23 5.45 -25.60
N ASN A 327 -5.90 5.39 -25.53
CA ASN A 327 -5.15 6.16 -24.55
C ASN A 327 -5.05 7.61 -25.01
N PRO A 328 -5.38 8.58 -24.14
CA PRO A 328 -5.45 9.97 -24.56
C PRO A 328 -4.08 10.60 -24.83
N PRO A 329 -4.02 11.68 -25.63
CA PRO A 329 -2.82 12.47 -25.77
C PRO A 329 -2.55 13.25 -24.48
N ILE A 330 -1.29 13.64 -24.31
CA ILE A 330 -0.81 14.49 -23.22
C ILE A 330 -0.06 15.70 -23.79
N ASP A 331 0.25 16.69 -22.94
CA ASP A 331 1.26 17.68 -23.32
C ASP A 331 2.64 17.14 -22.94
N GLU A 332 3.51 17.01 -23.93
CA GLU A 332 4.82 16.38 -23.76
C GLU A 332 5.88 17.39 -23.30
N GLY A 333 6.98 16.91 -22.73
CA GLY A 333 8.12 17.76 -22.39
C GLY A 333 8.85 17.34 -21.11
N HIS A 334 9.83 18.14 -20.70
CA HIS A 334 10.56 17.94 -19.46
C HIS A 334 10.01 18.83 -18.35
N PHE A 335 9.42 18.20 -17.35
CA PHE A 335 8.83 18.87 -16.19
C PHE A 335 9.77 18.77 -14.98
N THR A 336 10.04 19.90 -14.34
CA THR A 336 10.68 19.93 -13.03
C THR A 336 9.63 20.30 -12.00
N THR A 337 9.36 19.43 -11.04
CA THR A 337 8.29 19.57 -10.06
C THR A 337 8.82 19.53 -8.64
N LEU A 338 8.40 20.49 -7.83
CA LEU A 338 8.53 20.47 -6.38
C LEU A 338 7.16 20.15 -5.76
N ALA A 339 7.09 19.09 -4.97
CA ALA A 339 5.86 18.61 -4.34
C ALA A 339 5.98 18.56 -2.81
N LEU A 340 5.01 19.17 -2.13
CA LEU A 340 4.81 19.06 -0.69
C LEU A 340 3.63 18.12 -0.43
N GLY A 341 3.87 17.07 0.35
CA GLY A 341 2.87 16.10 0.77
C GLY A 341 2.68 16.11 2.27
N ALA A 342 1.43 16.02 2.72
CA ALA A 342 1.10 15.81 4.12
C ALA A 342 -0.06 14.82 4.26
N ALA A 343 0.02 13.97 5.29
CA ALA A 343 -1.07 13.09 5.66
C ALA A 343 -1.29 13.06 7.17
N LEU A 344 -2.57 12.97 7.54
CA LEU A 344 -3.04 12.69 8.89
C LEU A 344 -3.84 11.39 8.85
N ASP A 345 -3.40 10.37 9.57
CA ASP A 345 -4.10 9.10 9.70
C ASP A 345 -4.36 8.78 11.17
N THR A 346 -5.59 9.02 11.60
CA THR A 346 -6.08 8.73 12.97
C THR A 346 -7.08 7.58 12.95
N ARG A 347 -7.15 6.84 11.84
CA ARG A 347 -8.07 5.70 11.72
C ARG A 347 -7.70 4.64 12.75
N ASN A 348 -8.72 4.04 13.34
CA ASN A 348 -8.53 2.93 14.26
C ASN A 348 -8.05 1.65 13.56
N ASP A 349 -8.43 1.50 12.29
CA ASP A 349 -8.03 0.39 11.41
C ASP A 349 -7.82 0.95 9.98
N PRO A 350 -6.63 0.80 9.37
CA PRO A 350 -6.37 1.31 8.03
C PRO A 350 -7.16 0.62 6.89
N GLU A 351 -7.60 -0.63 7.09
CA GLU A 351 -8.25 -1.44 6.05
C GLU A 351 -9.78 -1.36 6.15
N GLU A 352 -10.29 -1.53 7.37
CA GLU A 352 -11.72 -1.42 7.69
C GLU A 352 -11.98 -0.38 8.80
N PRO A 353 -11.73 0.91 8.52
CA PRO A 353 -11.92 1.96 9.51
C PRO A 353 -13.38 2.03 9.98
N SER A 354 -13.57 2.05 11.29
CA SER A 354 -14.86 2.31 11.93
C SER A 354 -14.91 3.70 12.58
N SER A 355 -13.76 4.27 12.90
CA SER A 355 -13.63 5.60 13.49
C SER A 355 -12.34 6.29 13.06
N GLY A 356 -12.35 7.62 13.06
CA GLY A 356 -11.17 8.45 12.84
C GLY A 356 -11.14 9.15 11.48
N TRP A 357 -9.99 9.71 11.16
CA TRP A 357 -9.77 10.54 9.98
C TRP A 357 -8.62 10.03 9.14
N LEU A 358 -8.78 10.12 7.83
CA LEU A 358 -7.67 10.08 6.87
C LEU A 358 -7.71 11.37 6.07
N VAL A 359 -6.68 12.19 6.19
CA VAL A 359 -6.47 13.39 5.39
C VAL A 359 -5.21 13.17 4.57
N ARG A 360 -5.29 13.38 3.26
CA ARG A 360 -4.12 13.42 2.37
C ARG A 360 -4.19 14.70 1.57
N THR A 361 -3.09 15.43 1.54
CA THR A 361 -2.96 16.66 0.76
C THR A 361 -1.62 16.68 0.04
N THR A 362 -1.66 17.16 -1.19
CA THR A 362 -0.47 17.37 -2.02
C THR A 362 -0.57 18.74 -2.66
N PHE A 363 0.51 19.52 -2.58
CA PHE A 363 0.71 20.74 -3.32
C PHE A 363 1.93 20.58 -4.23
N GLU A 364 1.78 20.87 -5.50
CA GLU A 364 2.83 20.73 -6.50
C GLU A 364 3.02 22.07 -7.22
N HIS A 365 4.27 22.46 -7.42
CA HIS A 365 4.66 23.52 -8.34
C HIS A 365 5.59 22.92 -9.40
N SER A 366 5.25 23.09 -10.67
CA SER A 366 5.94 22.48 -11.79
C SER A 366 6.24 23.50 -12.87
N GLY A 367 7.37 23.34 -13.54
CA GLY A 367 7.72 24.14 -14.72
C GLY A 367 8.38 23.31 -15.81
N SER A 368 8.27 23.76 -17.04
CA SER A 368 8.90 23.13 -18.21
C SER A 368 9.39 24.20 -19.18
N LYS A 369 10.55 23.92 -19.81
CA LYS A 369 11.17 24.83 -20.77
C LYS A 369 10.88 24.46 -22.22
N ASP A 370 10.35 23.27 -22.43
CA ASP A 370 10.24 22.59 -23.73
C ASP A 370 8.93 21.83 -23.82
N VAL A 371 7.90 22.33 -23.14
CA VAL A 371 6.55 21.78 -23.25
C VAL A 371 6.09 21.86 -24.70
N VAL A 372 5.52 20.77 -25.19
CA VAL A 372 4.86 20.68 -26.48
C VAL A 372 3.38 20.45 -26.22
N PRO A 373 2.57 21.53 -26.24
CA PRO A 373 1.14 21.42 -25.99
C PRO A 373 0.47 20.64 -27.12
N HIS A 374 -0.52 19.81 -26.77
CA HIS A 374 -1.28 19.10 -27.79
C HIS A 374 -2.13 20.07 -28.61
N SER A 375 -1.97 20.05 -29.94
CA SER A 375 -2.60 21.00 -30.87
C SER A 375 -4.12 20.83 -31.01
N GLY A 376 -4.66 19.65 -30.64
CA GLY A 376 -6.09 19.36 -30.71
C GLY A 376 -6.94 19.94 -29.57
N VAL A 377 -6.37 20.74 -28.65
CA VAL A 377 -7.11 21.29 -27.49
C VAL A 377 -7.70 22.66 -27.84
N PRO A 378 -9.04 22.82 -27.88
CA PRO A 378 -9.67 24.12 -28.16
C PRO A 378 -9.39 25.15 -27.06
N ALA A 379 -9.27 26.42 -27.44
CA ALA A 379 -9.05 27.53 -26.50
C ALA A 379 -10.18 27.68 -25.46
N THR A 380 -11.41 27.26 -25.79
CA THR A 380 -12.56 27.24 -24.85
C THR A 380 -12.37 26.28 -23.68
N VAL A 381 -11.45 25.33 -23.81
CA VAL A 381 -11.21 24.25 -22.85
C VAL A 381 -9.97 24.52 -22.01
N ARG A 382 -8.99 25.18 -22.59
CA ARG A 382 -7.73 25.55 -21.97
C ARG A 382 -7.10 26.70 -22.72
N ASP A 383 -6.65 27.70 -21.99
CA ASP A 383 -5.83 28.76 -22.57
C ASP A 383 -4.52 28.20 -23.14
N SER A 384 -3.88 28.96 -24.03
CA SER A 384 -2.61 28.54 -24.64
C SER A 384 -1.54 28.37 -23.57
N ILE A 385 -0.79 27.28 -23.66
CA ILE A 385 0.41 27.09 -22.85
C ILE A 385 1.56 27.89 -23.49
N PRO A 386 2.30 28.70 -22.72
CA PRO A 386 3.52 29.35 -23.20
C PRO A 386 4.58 28.32 -23.62
N THR A 387 5.13 28.45 -24.83
CA THR A 387 6.19 27.56 -25.36
C THR A 387 7.55 28.27 -25.48
N ASP A 388 7.68 29.46 -24.90
CA ASP A 388 8.91 30.27 -24.86
C ASP A 388 9.87 29.84 -23.72
N GLY A 389 9.50 28.78 -22.99
CA GLY A 389 10.25 28.24 -21.87
C GLY A 389 9.92 28.86 -20.51
N SER A 390 8.91 29.74 -20.44
CA SER A 390 8.42 30.34 -19.19
C SER A 390 7.37 29.49 -18.45
N TYR A 391 6.90 28.39 -19.06
CA TYR A 391 5.75 27.64 -18.57
C TYR A 391 5.93 27.11 -17.15
N GLY A 392 4.98 27.49 -16.28
CA GLY A 392 4.95 27.03 -14.89
C GLY A 392 3.55 27.09 -14.27
N PHE A 393 3.19 26.04 -13.53
CA PHE A 393 1.87 25.91 -12.91
C PHE A 393 1.94 25.37 -11.49
N GLY A 394 0.91 25.68 -10.70
CA GLY A 394 0.64 25.14 -9.38
C GLY A 394 -0.59 24.23 -9.39
N ARG A 395 -0.54 23.12 -8.67
CA ARG A 395 -1.65 22.18 -8.50
C ARG A 395 -1.79 21.80 -7.03
N MET A 396 -3.03 21.64 -6.57
CA MET A 396 -3.33 21.08 -5.26
C MET A 396 -4.27 19.88 -5.38
N PHE A 397 -4.15 18.93 -4.46
CA PHE A 397 -5.04 17.79 -4.34
C PHE A 397 -5.31 17.47 -2.87
N PHE A 398 -6.54 17.05 -2.56
CA PHE A 398 -7.04 16.81 -1.22
C PHE A 398 -7.99 15.60 -1.22
N ASP A 399 -7.71 14.60 -0.38
CA ASP A 399 -8.60 13.46 -0.08
C ASP A 399 -8.83 13.41 1.44
N LEU A 400 -10.04 13.74 1.85
CA LEU A 400 -10.48 13.75 3.24
C LEU A 400 -11.51 12.65 3.44
N ARG A 401 -11.26 11.78 4.41
CA ARG A 401 -12.17 10.71 4.80
C ARG A 401 -12.42 10.77 6.29
N HIS A 402 -13.69 10.71 6.65
CA HIS A 402 -14.13 10.62 8.02
C HIS A 402 -14.94 9.33 8.23
N TYR A 403 -14.64 8.64 9.32
CA TYR A 403 -15.32 7.43 9.73
C TYR A 403 -15.89 7.67 11.12
N ALA A 404 -17.20 7.44 11.27
CA ALA A 404 -17.91 7.60 12.53
C ALA A 404 -18.79 6.38 12.79
N ARG A 405 -18.58 5.75 13.95
CA ARG A 405 -19.49 4.75 14.49
C ARG A 405 -20.60 5.47 15.25
N ILE A 406 -21.84 5.36 14.77
CA ILE A 406 -23.02 6.01 15.38
C ILE A 406 -23.68 5.07 16.39
N SER A 407 -23.55 3.76 16.21
CA SER A 407 -24.06 2.73 17.14
C SER A 407 -23.23 1.45 17.05
N PRO A 408 -23.43 0.44 17.93
CA PRO A 408 -22.70 -0.81 17.85
C PRO A 408 -22.74 -1.48 16.46
N SER A 409 -23.83 -1.32 15.71
CA SER A 409 -24.03 -1.90 14.37
C SER A 409 -24.09 -0.88 13.22
N GLY A 410 -24.01 0.42 13.51
CA GLY A 410 -24.20 1.50 12.53
C GLY A 410 -22.95 2.37 12.35
N ARG A 411 -22.55 2.58 11.09
CA ARG A 411 -21.44 3.48 10.71
C ARG A 411 -21.83 4.44 9.59
N VAL A 412 -21.27 5.63 9.65
CA VAL A 412 -21.31 6.65 8.59
C VAL A 412 -19.90 6.98 8.17
N ASN A 413 -19.67 6.88 6.86
CA ASN A 413 -18.40 7.17 6.23
C ASN A 413 -18.60 8.31 5.23
N VAL A 414 -17.78 9.34 5.33
CA VAL A 414 -17.81 10.50 4.44
C VAL A 414 -16.46 10.61 3.75
N ARG A 415 -16.45 10.85 2.44
CA ARG A 415 -15.24 11.13 1.66
C ARG A 415 -15.44 12.37 0.81
N LEU A 416 -14.53 13.33 0.93
CA LEU A 416 -14.43 14.52 0.10
C LEU A 416 -13.12 14.44 -0.69
N ILE A 417 -13.21 14.57 -2.01
CA ILE A 417 -12.06 14.69 -2.90
C ILE A 417 -12.13 16.05 -3.57
N ALA A 418 -11.02 16.79 -3.56
CA ALA A 418 -10.90 18.05 -4.27
C ALA A 418 -9.51 18.20 -4.86
N GLY A 419 -9.39 18.91 -5.97
CA GLY A 419 -8.08 19.25 -6.52
C GLY A 419 -8.16 20.03 -7.82
N GLY A 420 -6.98 20.39 -8.32
CA GLY A 420 -6.82 21.13 -9.58
C GLY A 420 -5.83 22.28 -9.46
N TRP A 421 -5.98 23.24 -10.36
CA TRP A 421 -5.14 24.40 -10.56
C TRP A 421 -5.13 25.27 -9.30
N ALA A 422 -3.92 25.60 -8.84
CA ALA A 422 -3.69 26.41 -7.65
C ALA A 422 -3.02 27.77 -7.99
N GLY A 423 -2.44 27.93 -9.18
CA GLY A 423 -1.81 29.18 -9.63
C GLY A 423 -0.93 28.98 -10.87
N GLY A 424 -0.42 30.06 -11.46
CA GLY A 424 0.42 30.03 -12.66
C GLY A 424 -0.36 29.75 -13.95
N ASP A 425 0.32 29.18 -14.94
CA ASP A 425 -0.20 28.86 -16.26
C ASP A 425 -1.25 27.73 -16.23
N PRO A 426 -1.99 27.51 -17.33
CA PRO A 426 -2.98 26.43 -17.44
C PRO A 426 -2.36 25.06 -17.18
N LEU A 427 -3.09 24.15 -16.53
CA LEU A 427 -2.60 22.80 -16.29
C LEU A 427 -2.41 22.01 -17.60
N PRO A 428 -1.35 21.18 -17.69
CA PRO A 428 -1.22 20.26 -18.80
C PRO A 428 -2.28 19.15 -18.69
N LEU A 429 -2.65 18.54 -19.81
CA LEU A 429 -3.75 17.57 -19.92
C LEU A 429 -3.65 16.46 -18.86
N GLN A 430 -2.46 15.89 -18.69
CA GLN A 430 -2.16 14.83 -17.74
C GLN A 430 -2.15 15.24 -16.26
N ARG A 431 -2.44 16.52 -15.93
CA ARG A 431 -2.57 17.01 -14.55
C ARG A 431 -3.97 17.53 -14.22
N ARG A 432 -4.88 17.54 -15.19
CA ARG A 432 -6.27 17.93 -15.01
C ARG A 432 -7.09 16.75 -14.47
N LEU A 433 -8.18 17.04 -13.77
CA LEU A 433 -8.97 16.03 -13.06
C LEU A 433 -10.22 15.59 -13.83
N SER A 434 -10.55 14.31 -13.76
CA SER A 434 -11.80 13.75 -14.26
C SER A 434 -12.54 13.02 -13.13
N LEU A 435 -13.88 12.96 -13.18
CA LEU A 435 -14.67 12.22 -12.18
C LEU A 435 -15.59 11.22 -12.87
N GLY A 436 -15.67 10.02 -12.31
CA GLY A 436 -16.55 8.96 -12.77
C GLY A 436 -15.97 7.58 -12.46
N GLY A 437 -16.63 6.53 -12.94
CA GLY A 437 -16.19 5.16 -12.76
C GLY A 437 -16.45 4.59 -11.35
N PRO A 438 -16.01 3.34 -11.10
CA PRO A 438 -16.36 2.62 -9.88
C PRO A 438 -15.92 3.26 -8.56
N ASP A 439 -14.86 4.08 -8.57
CA ASP A 439 -14.46 4.99 -7.49
C ASP A 439 -14.03 6.31 -8.15
N PRO A 440 -14.58 7.47 -7.76
CA PRO A 440 -15.39 7.75 -6.58
C PRO A 440 -16.91 7.71 -6.81
N MET A 441 -17.39 7.41 -8.02
CA MET A 441 -18.81 7.53 -8.39
C MET A 441 -19.40 6.20 -8.88
N PRO A 442 -19.56 5.18 -8.01
CA PRO A 442 -20.14 3.89 -8.40
C PRO A 442 -21.46 4.07 -9.16
N GLY A 443 -21.60 3.37 -10.28
CA GLY A 443 -22.78 3.47 -11.16
C GLY A 443 -22.69 4.54 -12.25
N HIS A 444 -21.70 5.43 -12.19
CA HIS A 444 -21.41 6.37 -13.28
C HIS A 444 -20.34 5.82 -14.22
N PRO A 445 -20.44 6.08 -15.54
CA PRO A 445 -19.38 5.77 -16.49
C PRO A 445 -18.03 6.37 -16.07
N PHE A 446 -16.93 5.75 -16.51
CA PHE A 446 -15.60 6.34 -16.34
C PHE A 446 -15.58 7.73 -16.97
N ARG A 447 -15.14 8.74 -16.21
CA ARG A 447 -15.16 10.16 -16.61
C ARG A 447 -16.53 10.75 -16.96
N ALA A 448 -17.61 10.20 -16.41
CA ALA A 448 -18.96 10.69 -16.65
C ALA A 448 -19.15 12.19 -16.38
N SER A 449 -18.36 12.78 -15.47
CA SER A 449 -18.47 14.19 -15.14
C SER A 449 -17.17 14.92 -15.43
N SER A 450 -17.24 15.81 -16.42
CA SER A 450 -16.07 16.32 -17.11
C SER A 450 -16.31 17.68 -17.79
N CYS A 451 -15.26 18.52 -17.85
CA CYS A 451 -15.09 19.82 -18.54
C CYS A 451 -16.03 20.29 -19.66
N ASN A 452 -16.42 19.36 -20.52
CA ASN A 452 -16.01 19.53 -21.91
C ASN A 452 -17.05 18.89 -22.84
N THR A 453 -18.29 19.36 -22.78
CA THR A 453 -19.36 19.02 -23.75
C THR A 453 -19.03 19.42 -25.20
N ALA A 454 -17.88 20.08 -25.43
CA ALA A 454 -17.44 20.60 -26.72
C ALA A 454 -16.40 19.70 -27.47
N PHE A 455 -15.97 18.57 -26.91
CA PHE A 455 -15.09 17.63 -27.64
C PHE A 455 -15.92 16.65 -28.47
N THR A 456 -15.56 16.49 -29.74
CA THR A 456 -16.08 15.44 -30.63
C THR A 456 -15.15 14.23 -30.72
N ASP A 457 -13.91 14.35 -30.23
CA ASP A 457 -12.90 13.27 -30.27
C ASP A 457 -12.95 12.41 -28.99
N PRO A 458 -13.30 11.12 -29.06
CA PRO A 458 -13.31 10.21 -27.92
C PRO A 458 -11.92 9.94 -27.32
N ALA A 459 -10.84 10.26 -28.04
CA ALA A 459 -9.46 10.14 -27.56
C ALA A 459 -8.97 11.39 -26.80
N LEU A 460 -9.67 12.53 -26.86
CA LEU A 460 -9.34 13.75 -26.12
C LEU A 460 -10.21 13.86 -24.87
N PRO A 461 -9.74 13.38 -23.71
CA PRO A 461 -10.59 13.19 -22.58
C PRO A 461 -10.92 14.51 -21.91
N PRO A 462 -12.12 14.57 -21.34
CA PRO A 462 -12.61 15.78 -20.73
C PRO A 462 -12.07 15.90 -19.30
N HIS A 463 -11.27 16.94 -19.05
CA HIS A 463 -10.67 17.17 -17.73
C HIS A 463 -10.91 18.60 -17.23
N TRP A 464 -11.09 18.75 -15.91
CA TRP A 464 -11.30 20.04 -15.25
C TRP A 464 -9.98 20.68 -14.84
N SER A 465 -9.91 22.01 -14.92
CA SER A 465 -8.85 22.79 -14.29
C SER A 465 -9.02 22.81 -12.76
N ARG A 466 -10.25 22.90 -12.22
CA ARG A 466 -10.57 22.83 -10.78
C ARG A 466 -11.80 21.97 -10.52
N ARG A 467 -11.80 21.13 -9.48
CA ARG A 467 -12.99 20.37 -9.07
C ARG A 467 -13.01 19.90 -7.61
N ALA A 468 -14.22 19.76 -7.06
CA ALA A 468 -14.49 19.10 -5.78
C ALA A 468 -15.70 18.16 -5.89
N THR A 469 -15.71 17.06 -5.14
CA THR A 469 -16.83 16.13 -5.02
C THR A 469 -16.86 15.47 -3.66
N ALA A 470 -18.07 15.32 -3.11
CA ALA A 470 -18.32 14.66 -1.84
C ALA A 470 -19.16 13.40 -2.06
N SER A 471 -18.83 12.33 -1.35
CA SER A 471 -19.61 11.10 -1.29
C SER A 471 -19.86 10.74 0.17
N SER A 472 -21.04 10.19 0.44
CA SER A 472 -21.40 9.67 1.77
C SER A 472 -21.95 8.27 1.64
N ARG A 473 -21.59 7.40 2.58
CA ARG A 473 -22.08 6.03 2.64
C ARG A 473 -22.50 5.70 4.07
N SER A 474 -23.76 5.37 4.26
CA SER A 474 -24.28 4.81 5.50
C SER A 474 -24.34 3.28 5.39
N ARG A 475 -23.94 2.57 6.45
CA ARG A 475 -24.11 1.10 6.53
C ARG A 475 -24.69 0.76 7.89
N ARG A 476 -25.86 0.10 7.87
CA ARG A 476 -26.53 -0.44 9.06
C ARG A 476 -26.44 -1.96 8.97
N SER A 477 -25.76 -2.59 9.93
CA SER A 477 -25.81 -4.05 10.04
C SER A 477 -27.12 -4.41 10.69
N ILE A 478 -28.04 -5.00 9.93
CA ILE A 478 -29.25 -5.62 10.48
C ILE A 478 -28.77 -6.91 11.13
N ALA A 479 -28.79 -6.97 12.47
CA ALA A 479 -28.67 -8.24 13.16
C ALA A 479 -29.95 -9.02 12.86
N ALA A 480 -29.85 -10.13 12.13
CA ALA A 480 -30.90 -11.13 12.15
C ALA A 480 -30.88 -11.72 13.58
N THR A 481 -31.93 -11.42 14.34
CA THR A 481 -32.26 -12.05 15.63
C THR A 481 -32.52 -13.52 15.46
#